data_AF-A0A2H0UIZ2-F1
#
_entry.id   AF-A0A2H0UIZ2-F1
#
_cell.length_a   1.000
_cell.length_b   1.000
_cell.length_c   1.000
_cell.angle_alpha   90.00
_cell.angle_beta   90.00
_cell.angle_gamma   90.00
#
_symmetry.space_group_name_H-M   'P 1'
#
loop_
_entity.id
_entity.type
_entity.pdbx_description
1 polymer ?
#
loop_
_entity_poly.entity_id
_entity_poly.type
_entity_poly.pdbx_seq_one_letter_code
_entity_poly.pdbx_strand_id
1 'polypeptide(L)'
;MSPFLLYDKKILLFMTYSAQQKSSAKQRENKCRGFTHLHTHSHYSLLQGLPRIPELVEAAKADGQTALALTDNGNLYGAISFYKECKKNGIKPIIGSDIYVAPRSRHEKEHNIDDNTSRLVLLARNETGYRNLLKLVSRSFIEGFYYTPRADRELVEEYSEGLLAIIPSFAGGPSRALSGKDTSRAEESLEWHKKVFGKYLYTEITIHPEIKGHEELMKSLTALSKEKDVPIMAAHDTYYLKKEEAVARELVRKIRTGGRLDRELGVSQTDFSFISQKTALDLFKDLPEAIENTQRIVDECTLEIELGNWVFPDFPIPKDSTHDKELRGLTEKGLKMRKMEKTKEIEERIDYELGVIADKGYAPYFLVVADLLRHARENNIFTNTRGSAAGSLVSYLCGITTIDPIFYRLPFERFLNPERPSPPDIDMDLA
;
A
#
# COMPACT_ATOMS: atom_id res chain seq x y z
N MET A 1 -38.59 56.08 6.49
CA MET A 1 -38.61 54.81 5.73
C MET A 1 -38.94 53.69 6.71
N SER A 2 -39.99 52.93 6.42
CA SER A 2 -40.71 52.07 7.37
C SER A 2 -39.90 50.86 7.88
N PRO A 3 -39.97 50.50 9.18
CA PRO A 3 -39.34 49.31 9.76
C PRO A 3 -39.91 47.97 9.24
N PHE A 4 -40.97 47.99 8.43
CA PHE A 4 -41.57 46.77 7.85
C PHE A 4 -40.67 46.05 6.83
N LEU A 5 -39.80 46.76 6.10
CA LEU A 5 -38.97 46.14 5.04
C LEU A 5 -37.79 45.29 5.57
N LEU A 6 -37.39 45.49 6.83
CA LEU A 6 -36.24 44.78 7.43
C LEU A 6 -36.63 43.41 7.99
N TYR A 7 -37.90 43.21 8.38
CA TYR A 7 -38.38 41.94 8.92
C TYR A 7 -38.55 40.88 7.83
N ASP A 8 -39.05 41.28 6.66
CA ASP A 8 -39.27 40.36 5.52
C ASP A 8 -37.96 39.77 4.97
N LYS A 9 -36.90 40.58 4.92
CA LYS A 9 -35.58 40.10 4.45
C LYS A 9 -34.96 39.07 5.39
N LYS A 10 -35.17 39.17 6.70
CA LYS A 10 -34.66 38.18 7.66
C LYS A 10 -35.42 36.85 7.57
N ILE A 11 -36.73 36.89 7.37
CA ILE A 11 -37.55 35.68 7.20
C ILE A 11 -37.19 34.98 5.89
N LEU A 12 -37.04 35.74 4.80
CA LEU A 12 -36.62 35.20 3.51
C LEU A 12 -35.23 34.55 3.59
N LEU A 13 -34.27 35.20 4.29
CA LEU A 13 -32.92 34.66 4.50
C LEU A 13 -32.94 33.36 5.32
N PHE A 14 -33.77 33.30 6.36
CA PHE A 14 -33.92 32.10 7.21
C PHE A 14 -34.59 30.94 6.46
N MET A 15 -35.59 31.24 5.62
CA MET A 15 -36.24 30.24 4.78
C MET A 15 -35.31 29.73 3.68
N THR A 16 -34.50 30.59 3.05
CA THR A 16 -33.48 30.15 2.08
C THR A 16 -32.37 29.33 2.73
N TYR A 17 -31.96 29.67 3.96
CA TYR A 17 -30.93 28.93 4.69
C TYR A 17 -31.45 27.56 5.17
N SER A 18 -32.69 27.50 5.64
CA SER A 18 -33.36 26.24 6.00
C SER A 18 -33.62 25.36 4.77
N ALA A 19 -33.99 25.95 3.62
CA ALA A 19 -34.14 25.25 2.35
C ALA A 19 -32.78 24.75 1.80
N GLN A 20 -31.69 25.52 1.96
CA GLN A 20 -30.33 25.08 1.62
C GLN A 20 -29.82 23.98 2.54
N GLN A 21 -30.11 24.02 3.85
CA GLN A 21 -29.76 22.94 4.78
C GLN A 21 -30.59 21.67 4.53
N LYS A 22 -31.89 21.82 4.22
CA LYS A 22 -32.72 20.67 3.80
C LYS A 22 -32.28 20.14 2.44
N SER A 23 -31.87 20.99 1.51
CA SER A 23 -31.29 20.59 0.21
C SER A 23 -29.92 19.91 0.38
N SER A 24 -29.07 20.37 1.29
CA SER A 24 -27.75 19.74 1.55
C SER A 24 -27.89 18.45 2.35
N ALA A 25 -28.87 18.35 3.26
CA ALA A 25 -29.21 17.11 3.95
C ALA A 25 -29.83 16.10 2.97
N LYS A 26 -30.71 16.53 2.07
CA LYS A 26 -31.33 15.70 1.04
C LYS A 26 -30.35 15.33 -0.09
N GLN A 27 -29.36 16.18 -0.41
CA GLN A 27 -28.21 15.84 -1.27
C GLN A 27 -27.22 14.90 -0.60
N ARG A 28 -27.10 14.93 0.74
CA ARG A 28 -26.35 13.92 1.51
C ARG A 28 -27.10 12.59 1.58
N GLU A 29 -28.44 12.61 1.66
CA GLU A 29 -29.28 11.41 1.58
C GLU A 29 -29.37 10.82 0.15
N ASN A 30 -29.18 11.62 -0.90
CA ASN A 30 -29.18 11.18 -2.30
C ASN A 30 -27.79 10.91 -2.89
N LYS A 31 -26.73 10.83 -2.06
CA LYS A 31 -25.46 10.27 -2.52
C LYS A 31 -25.73 8.78 -2.77
N CYS A 32 -25.99 8.43 -4.04
CA CYS A 32 -26.28 7.07 -4.50
C CYS A 32 -25.47 6.06 -3.67
N ARG A 33 -26.17 5.13 -3.02
CA ARG A 33 -25.58 4.01 -2.26
C ARG A 33 -24.68 3.21 -3.20
N GLY A 34 -23.43 3.63 -3.32
CA GLY A 34 -22.46 3.05 -4.22
C GLY A 34 -21.86 1.80 -3.60
N PHE A 35 -21.56 0.81 -4.44
CA PHE A 35 -20.77 -0.33 -4.03
C PHE A 35 -19.29 -0.03 -4.28
N THR A 36 -18.44 -0.38 -3.33
CA THR A 36 -16.99 -0.29 -3.48
C THR A 36 -16.39 -1.67 -3.25
N HIS A 37 -15.50 -2.07 -4.16
CA HIS A 37 -14.71 -3.27 -3.95
C HIS A 37 -13.66 -3.04 -2.85
N LEU A 38 -13.81 -3.77 -1.74
CA LEU A 38 -12.93 -3.72 -0.56
C LEU A 38 -12.03 -4.96 -0.43
N HIS A 39 -12.27 -5.99 -1.25
CA HIS A 39 -11.50 -7.23 -1.29
C HIS A 39 -11.16 -7.54 -2.77
N THR A 40 -10.01 -7.07 -3.21
CA THR A 40 -9.60 -7.11 -4.63
C THR A 40 -8.12 -7.44 -4.76
N HIS A 41 -7.83 -8.33 -5.71
CA HIS A 41 -6.50 -8.83 -5.97
C HIS A 41 -6.01 -8.37 -7.35
N SER A 42 -4.77 -7.88 -7.39
CA SER A 42 -4.05 -7.58 -8.63
C SER A 42 -3.09 -8.72 -8.99
N HIS A 43 -2.33 -8.56 -10.06
CA HIS A 43 -1.22 -9.46 -10.40
C HIS A 43 -0.13 -9.55 -9.32
N TYR A 44 -0.09 -8.62 -8.35
CA TYR A 44 0.79 -8.74 -7.18
C TYR A 44 0.32 -9.80 -6.18
N SER A 45 -0.91 -10.29 -6.29
CA SER A 45 -1.30 -11.60 -5.78
C SER A 45 -0.71 -12.69 -6.67
N LEU A 46 0.60 -12.90 -6.52
CA LEU A 46 1.42 -13.69 -7.42
C LEU A 46 0.79 -15.07 -7.69
N LEU A 47 0.67 -15.37 -8.99
CA LEU A 47 0.08 -16.60 -9.50
C LEU A 47 -1.35 -16.88 -9.00
N GLN A 48 -2.14 -15.84 -8.72
CA GLN A 48 -3.54 -15.96 -8.29
C GLN A 48 -4.46 -14.87 -8.83
N GLY A 49 -4.01 -13.61 -8.82
CA GLY A 49 -4.71 -12.48 -9.44
C GLY A 49 -4.16 -12.19 -10.84
N LEU A 50 -5.02 -11.76 -11.75
CA LEU A 50 -4.66 -11.40 -13.12
C LEU A 50 -4.54 -9.88 -13.37
N PRO A 51 -5.44 -9.03 -12.84
CA PRO A 51 -5.55 -7.65 -13.30
C PRO A 51 -4.31 -6.81 -13.00
N ARG A 52 -3.93 -5.96 -13.94
CA ARG A 52 -2.97 -4.89 -13.68
C ARG A 52 -3.63 -3.75 -12.93
N ILE A 53 -2.85 -3.10 -12.06
CA ILE A 53 -3.31 -1.95 -11.28
C ILE A 53 -4.02 -0.90 -12.16
N PRO A 54 -3.45 -0.46 -13.31
CA PRO A 54 -4.16 0.48 -14.18
C PRO A 54 -5.52 -0.03 -14.66
N GLU A 55 -5.62 -1.32 -14.99
CA GLU A 55 -6.85 -1.92 -15.51
C GLU A 55 -7.93 -2.04 -14.41
N LEU A 56 -7.55 -2.36 -13.17
CA LEU A 56 -8.44 -2.34 -12.00
C LEU A 56 -9.00 -0.94 -11.74
N VAL A 57 -8.12 0.06 -11.74
CA VAL A 57 -8.50 1.46 -11.48
C VAL A 57 -9.38 1.99 -12.61
N GLU A 58 -9.08 1.63 -13.86
CA GLU A 58 -9.90 1.97 -15.03
C GLU A 58 -11.29 1.32 -14.95
N ALA A 59 -11.38 0.04 -14.58
CA ALA A 59 -12.66 -0.65 -14.42
C ALA A 59 -13.53 0.01 -13.34
N ALA A 60 -12.96 0.31 -12.17
CA ALA A 60 -13.67 1.00 -11.09
C ALA A 60 -14.15 2.40 -11.52
N LYS A 61 -13.30 3.16 -12.23
CA LYS A 61 -13.66 4.48 -12.76
C LYS A 61 -14.76 4.42 -13.81
N ALA A 62 -14.68 3.46 -14.73
CA ALA A 62 -15.69 3.26 -15.78
C ALA A 62 -17.06 2.88 -15.20
N ASP A 63 -17.07 2.13 -14.10
CA ASP A 63 -18.27 1.77 -13.33
C ASP A 63 -18.80 2.91 -12.43
N GLY A 64 -18.08 4.03 -12.34
CA GLY A 64 -18.45 5.18 -11.50
C GLY A 64 -18.22 4.98 -10.01
N GLN A 65 -17.36 4.02 -9.62
CA GLN A 65 -16.92 3.89 -8.23
C GLN A 65 -16.00 5.06 -7.86
N THR A 66 -16.04 5.48 -6.60
CA THR A 66 -15.24 6.62 -6.10
C THR A 66 -14.06 6.20 -5.24
N ALA A 67 -14.00 4.92 -4.86
CA ALA A 67 -12.95 4.31 -4.06
C ALA A 67 -12.69 2.89 -4.57
N LEU A 68 -11.52 2.36 -4.25
CA LEU A 68 -11.14 0.97 -4.54
C LEU A 68 -10.11 0.52 -3.50
N ALA A 69 -10.24 -0.69 -2.98
CA ALA A 69 -9.20 -1.30 -2.16
C ALA A 69 -8.30 -2.22 -2.98
N LEU A 70 -7.02 -2.27 -2.60
CA LEU A 70 -6.11 -3.32 -3.04
C LEU A 70 -5.72 -4.15 -1.83
N THR A 71 -6.01 -5.45 -1.87
CA THR A 71 -5.83 -6.40 -0.76
C THR A 71 -5.13 -7.66 -1.26
N ASP A 72 -3.92 -7.48 -1.80
CA ASP A 72 -3.16 -8.59 -2.38
C ASP A 72 -2.78 -9.66 -1.35
N ASN A 73 -2.50 -10.87 -1.84
CA ASN A 73 -2.30 -12.06 -1.01
C ASN A 73 -1.01 -12.00 -0.20
N GLY A 74 -1.15 -11.65 1.08
CA GLY A 74 -0.09 -11.64 2.08
C GLY A 74 1.03 -10.64 1.80
N ASN A 75 0.77 -9.60 1.00
CA ASN A 75 1.79 -8.65 0.59
C ASN A 75 1.23 -7.25 0.29
N LEU A 76 2.15 -6.30 0.13
CA LEU A 76 1.87 -4.90 -0.23
C LEU A 76 2.68 -4.44 -1.45
N TYR A 77 3.09 -5.37 -2.33
CA TYR A 77 4.02 -5.07 -3.43
C TYR A 77 3.48 -3.97 -4.36
N GLY A 78 2.17 -3.99 -4.62
CA GLY A 78 1.49 -3.04 -5.48
C GLY A 78 1.08 -1.73 -4.81
N ALA A 79 1.24 -1.57 -3.50
CA ALA A 79 0.58 -0.51 -2.72
C ALA A 79 0.88 0.91 -3.23
N ILE A 80 2.16 1.23 -3.49
CA ILE A 80 2.57 2.57 -3.95
C ILE A 80 2.14 2.82 -5.40
N SER A 81 2.29 1.83 -6.29
CA SER A 81 1.84 1.92 -7.68
C SER A 81 0.32 2.12 -7.75
N PHE A 82 -0.43 1.40 -6.92
CA PHE A 82 -1.88 1.52 -6.78
C PHE A 82 -2.30 2.89 -6.26
N TYR A 83 -1.68 3.35 -5.16
CA TYR A 83 -1.96 4.66 -4.59
C TYR A 83 -1.76 5.78 -5.63
N LYS A 84 -0.65 5.76 -6.38
CA LYS A 84 -0.37 6.72 -7.45
C LYS A 84 -1.41 6.66 -8.58
N GLU A 85 -1.75 5.46 -9.04
CA GLU A 85 -2.68 5.29 -10.16
C GLU A 85 -4.12 5.70 -9.79
N CYS A 86 -4.58 5.36 -8.58
CA CYS A 86 -5.85 5.83 -8.03
C CYS A 86 -5.91 7.35 -7.95
N LYS A 87 -4.90 7.99 -7.34
CA LYS A 87 -4.84 9.46 -7.21
C LYS A 87 -4.86 10.15 -8.58
N LYS A 88 -4.12 9.63 -9.56
CA LYS A 88 -4.11 10.12 -10.95
C LYS A 88 -5.51 10.06 -11.60
N ASN A 89 -6.32 9.07 -11.23
CA ASN A 89 -7.65 8.84 -11.82
C ASN A 89 -8.81 9.41 -11.01
N GLY A 90 -8.55 10.07 -9.88
CA GLY A 90 -9.59 10.58 -8.99
C GLY A 90 -10.34 9.50 -8.21
N ILE A 91 -9.75 8.31 -8.09
CA ILE A 91 -10.26 7.22 -7.24
C ILE A 91 -9.58 7.31 -5.88
N LYS A 92 -10.34 7.19 -4.80
CA LYS A 92 -9.79 7.11 -3.44
C LYS A 92 -9.11 5.75 -3.23
N PRO A 93 -7.78 5.69 -3.02
CA PRO A 93 -7.11 4.43 -2.75
C PRO A 93 -7.36 3.96 -1.32
N ILE A 94 -7.66 2.68 -1.15
CA ILE A 94 -7.68 2.00 0.14
C ILE A 94 -6.60 0.92 0.12
N ILE A 95 -5.61 1.05 1.00
CA ILE A 95 -4.47 0.12 1.05
C ILE A 95 -4.76 -0.97 2.06
N GLY A 96 -4.65 -2.23 1.64
CA GLY A 96 -4.81 -3.37 2.52
C GLY A 96 -4.00 -4.59 2.08
N SER A 97 -4.18 -5.69 2.79
CA SER A 97 -3.61 -6.99 2.47
C SER A 97 -4.55 -8.08 2.95
N ASP A 98 -4.78 -9.10 2.12
CA ASP A 98 -5.42 -10.33 2.57
C ASP A 98 -4.33 -11.23 3.16
N ILE A 99 -4.20 -11.26 4.49
CA ILE A 99 -3.09 -11.94 5.19
C ILE A 99 -3.42 -13.41 5.50
N TYR A 100 -2.39 -14.25 5.59
CA TYR A 100 -2.55 -15.63 6.06
C TYR A 100 -2.41 -15.64 7.59
N VAL A 101 -3.37 -16.25 8.28
CA VAL A 101 -3.34 -16.42 9.74
C VAL A 101 -3.04 -17.88 10.05
N ALA A 102 -1.95 -18.11 10.79
CA ALA A 102 -1.54 -19.42 11.25
C ALA A 102 -2.58 -20.01 12.21
N PRO A 103 -2.84 -21.32 12.16
CA PRO A 103 -3.80 -21.97 13.05
C PRO A 103 -3.30 -22.06 14.50
N ARG A 104 -1.98 -21.99 14.69
CA ARG A 104 -1.28 -21.99 15.99
C ARG A 104 -0.33 -20.78 16.04
N SER A 105 0.97 -21.02 16.17
CA SER A 105 2.02 -19.98 16.13
C SER A 105 2.59 -19.84 14.71
N ARG A 106 3.05 -18.63 14.37
CA ARG A 106 3.70 -18.36 13.07
C ARG A 106 5.03 -19.11 12.90
N HIS A 107 5.62 -19.53 14.02
CA HIS A 107 6.89 -20.26 14.07
C HIS A 107 6.74 -21.76 13.81
N GLU A 108 5.52 -22.31 13.90
CA GLU A 108 5.25 -23.75 13.72
C GLU A 108 5.11 -24.11 12.22
N LYS A 109 5.66 -25.27 11.83
CA LYS A 109 5.75 -25.71 10.42
C LYS A 109 5.47 -27.22 10.27
N GLU A 110 4.40 -27.69 10.88
CA GLU A 110 3.92 -29.06 10.76
C GLU A 110 2.99 -29.22 9.56
N HIS A 111 3.29 -30.17 8.68
CA HIS A 111 2.48 -30.45 7.48
C HIS A 111 1.09 -30.99 7.86
N ASN A 112 0.06 -30.63 7.08
CA ASN A 112 -1.37 -30.88 7.32
C ASN A 112 -1.97 -30.19 8.55
N ILE A 113 -1.15 -29.47 9.34
CA ILE A 113 -1.62 -28.65 10.45
C ILE A 113 -1.38 -27.18 10.13
N ASP A 114 -0.11 -26.77 10.01
CA ASP A 114 0.25 -25.36 9.90
C ASP A 114 0.28 -24.83 8.45
N ASP A 115 0.08 -25.70 7.46
CA ASP A 115 -0.28 -25.32 6.09
C ASP A 115 -1.76 -24.96 5.96
N ASN A 116 -2.59 -25.30 6.96
CA ASN A 116 -4.03 -25.05 6.97
C ASN A 116 -4.39 -23.66 7.54
N THR A 117 -3.96 -22.61 6.85
CA THR A 117 -4.13 -21.21 7.29
C THR A 117 -5.53 -20.66 7.02
N SER A 118 -6.04 -19.80 7.92
CA SER A 118 -7.19 -18.94 7.60
C SER A 118 -6.72 -17.63 6.97
N ARG A 119 -7.67 -16.82 6.53
CA ARG A 119 -7.46 -15.52 5.90
C ARG A 119 -8.09 -14.40 6.72
N LEU A 120 -7.50 -13.22 6.64
CA LEU A 120 -8.03 -12.01 7.24
C LEU A 120 -7.64 -10.83 6.35
N VAL A 121 -8.62 -10.07 5.88
CA VAL A 121 -8.36 -8.87 5.11
C VAL A 121 -8.17 -7.72 6.07
N LEU A 122 -7.03 -7.04 5.97
CA LEU A 122 -6.71 -5.87 6.79
C LEU A 122 -6.59 -4.64 5.91
N LEU A 123 -7.33 -3.59 6.24
CA LEU A 123 -7.30 -2.29 5.58
C LEU A 123 -6.64 -1.25 6.50
N ALA A 124 -5.71 -0.47 5.96
CA ALA A 124 -5.11 0.65 6.67
C ALA A 124 -6.11 1.81 6.74
N ARG A 125 -6.65 2.11 7.93
CA ARG A 125 -7.56 3.24 8.10
C ARG A 125 -6.82 4.57 8.07
N ASN A 126 -5.60 4.62 8.58
CA ASN A 126 -4.80 5.83 8.70
C ASN A 126 -3.30 5.51 8.62
N GLU A 127 -2.44 6.51 8.84
CA GLU A 127 -0.99 6.34 8.79
C GLU A 127 -0.47 5.31 9.82
N THR A 128 -1.00 5.32 11.05
CA THR A 128 -0.67 4.31 12.07
C THR A 128 -0.99 2.90 11.57
N GLY A 129 -2.19 2.71 11.02
CA GLY A 129 -2.60 1.46 10.40
C GLY A 129 -1.69 1.05 9.26
N TYR A 130 -1.31 1.98 8.39
CA TYR A 130 -0.40 1.67 7.29
C TYR A 130 0.99 1.22 7.78
N ARG A 131 1.57 1.92 8.77
CA ARG A 131 2.85 1.53 9.39
C ARG A 131 2.76 0.17 10.08
N ASN A 132 1.64 -0.11 10.75
CA ASN A 132 1.40 -1.40 11.40
C ASN A 132 1.22 -2.52 10.37
N LEU A 133 0.49 -2.28 9.27
CA LEU A 133 0.33 -3.24 8.18
C LEU A 133 1.68 -3.56 7.52
N LEU A 134 2.55 -2.55 7.31
CA LEU A 134 3.91 -2.76 6.81
C LEU A 134 4.70 -3.70 7.74
N LYS A 135 4.72 -3.43 9.05
CA LYS A 135 5.42 -4.27 10.03
C LYS A 135 4.86 -5.70 10.07
N LEU A 136 3.54 -5.83 10.14
CA LEU A 136 2.86 -7.13 10.18
C LEU A 136 3.21 -7.97 8.96
N VAL A 137 3.09 -7.39 7.76
CA VAL A 137 3.43 -8.07 6.49
C VAL A 137 4.92 -8.43 6.49
N SER A 138 5.83 -7.50 6.80
CA SER A 138 7.27 -7.80 6.87
C SER A 138 7.60 -8.93 7.84
N ARG A 139 7.04 -8.94 9.05
CA ARG A 139 7.27 -9.99 10.04
C ARG A 139 6.67 -11.33 9.61
N SER A 140 5.54 -11.33 8.89
CA SER A 140 4.97 -12.56 8.32
C SER A 140 5.89 -13.24 7.30
N PHE A 141 6.71 -12.47 6.57
CA PHE A 141 7.75 -13.00 5.67
C PHE A 141 9.02 -13.44 6.41
N ILE A 142 9.49 -12.64 7.37
CA ILE A 142 10.78 -12.89 8.04
C ILE A 142 10.66 -14.01 9.08
N GLU A 143 9.57 -14.02 9.85
CA GLU A 143 9.36 -14.93 10.98
C GLU A 143 8.40 -16.07 10.63
N GLY A 144 7.31 -15.76 9.91
CA GLY A 144 6.17 -16.67 9.77
C GLY A 144 6.10 -17.49 8.48
N PHE A 145 7.10 -17.39 7.60
CA PHE A 145 7.03 -18.00 6.27
C PHE A 145 7.14 -19.52 6.32
N TYR A 146 6.14 -20.20 5.75
CA TYR A 146 6.18 -21.64 5.48
C TYR A 146 5.98 -21.92 3.98
N TYR A 147 4.74 -22.16 3.54
CA TYR A 147 4.37 -22.11 2.11
C TYR A 147 3.91 -20.71 1.68
N THR A 148 3.43 -19.93 2.65
CA THR A 148 2.98 -18.55 2.51
C THR A 148 3.51 -17.74 3.70
N PRO A 149 3.56 -16.40 3.60
CA PRO A 149 3.90 -15.53 4.73
C PRO A 149 2.72 -15.48 5.70
N ARG A 150 2.89 -15.99 6.93
CA ARG A 150 1.81 -16.13 7.92
C ARG A 150 2.03 -15.22 9.11
N ALA A 151 0.97 -14.56 9.55
CA ALA A 151 0.91 -13.97 10.89
C ALA A 151 0.22 -14.96 11.84
N ASP A 152 0.43 -14.85 13.14
CA ASP A 152 -0.40 -15.49 14.15
C ASP A 152 -1.24 -14.45 14.89
N ARG A 153 -2.11 -14.92 15.79
CA ARG A 153 -2.99 -14.05 16.57
C ARG A 153 -2.22 -13.04 17.42
N GLU A 154 -1.08 -13.43 18.00
CA GLU A 154 -0.21 -12.55 18.78
C GLU A 154 0.30 -11.38 17.92
N LEU A 155 0.83 -11.67 16.73
CA LEU A 155 1.34 -10.65 15.83
C LEU A 155 0.23 -9.71 15.32
N VAL A 156 -0.95 -10.25 15.04
CA VAL A 156 -2.11 -9.44 14.64
C VAL A 156 -2.57 -8.53 15.78
N GLU A 157 -2.60 -9.02 17.02
CA GLU A 157 -2.91 -8.22 18.21
C GLU A 157 -1.92 -7.07 18.40
N GLU A 158 -0.61 -7.35 18.29
CA GLU A 158 0.47 -6.36 18.44
C GLU A 158 0.34 -5.18 17.47
N TYR A 159 -0.06 -5.45 16.22
CA TYR A 159 -0.12 -4.46 15.14
C TYR A 159 -1.56 -4.12 14.71
N SER A 160 -2.55 -4.30 15.58
CA SER A 160 -3.98 -4.06 15.26
C SER A 160 -4.38 -2.59 15.20
N GLU A 161 -3.64 -1.69 15.86
CA GLU A 161 -4.00 -0.28 15.94
C GLU A 161 -4.05 0.40 14.56
N GLY A 162 -5.12 1.15 14.29
CA GLY A 162 -5.30 1.86 13.03
C GLY A 162 -5.72 0.97 11.85
N LEU A 163 -5.92 -0.33 12.07
CA LEU A 163 -6.42 -1.28 11.07
C LEU A 163 -7.92 -1.49 11.20
N LEU A 164 -8.54 -1.81 10.06
CA LEU A 164 -9.88 -2.37 9.95
C LEU A 164 -9.75 -3.80 9.42
N ALA A 165 -10.50 -4.72 10.01
CA ALA A 165 -10.49 -6.12 9.64
C ALA A 165 -11.79 -6.55 8.96
N ILE A 166 -11.66 -7.30 7.87
CA ILE A 166 -12.76 -7.95 7.16
C ILE A 166 -12.50 -9.45 7.21
N ILE A 167 -13.43 -10.22 7.80
CA ILE A 167 -13.37 -11.67 7.85
C ILE A 167 -13.90 -12.22 6.51
N PRO A 168 -13.07 -12.86 5.67
CA PRO A 168 -13.49 -13.29 4.32
C PRO A 168 -14.56 -14.39 4.35
N SER A 169 -15.47 -14.37 3.37
CA SER A 169 -16.64 -15.26 3.35
C SER A 169 -16.29 -16.74 3.16
N PHE A 170 -15.15 -17.03 2.51
CA PHE A 170 -14.70 -18.40 2.24
C PHE A 170 -13.60 -18.86 3.19
N ALA A 171 -12.57 -18.04 3.35
CA ALA A 171 -11.32 -18.46 3.98
C ALA A 171 -11.09 -17.83 5.36
N GLY A 172 -12.02 -17.01 5.85
CA GLY A 172 -12.01 -16.47 7.21
C GLY A 172 -12.07 -17.56 8.27
N GLY A 173 -11.48 -17.30 9.45
CA GLY A 173 -11.48 -18.25 10.57
C GLY A 173 -12.88 -18.78 10.92
N PRO A 174 -13.87 -17.89 11.19
CA PRO A 174 -15.26 -18.29 11.43
C PRO A 174 -15.91 -19.00 10.24
N SER A 175 -15.72 -18.49 9.02
CA SER A 175 -16.29 -19.05 7.79
C SER A 175 -15.83 -20.49 7.56
N ARG A 176 -14.53 -20.76 7.75
CA ARG A 176 -13.95 -22.10 7.64
C ARG A 176 -14.48 -23.06 8.71
N ALA A 177 -14.62 -22.59 9.95
CA ALA A 177 -15.17 -23.39 11.05
C ALA A 177 -16.63 -23.77 10.79
N LEU A 178 -17.47 -22.82 10.34
CA LEU A 178 -18.86 -23.08 9.95
C LEU A 178 -18.96 -24.05 8.77
N SER A 179 -18.11 -23.91 7.75
CA SER A 179 -18.05 -24.86 6.64
C SER A 179 -17.66 -26.27 7.11
N GLY A 180 -16.87 -26.38 8.18
CA GLY A 180 -16.52 -27.63 8.86
C GLY A 180 -17.57 -28.12 9.87
N LYS A 181 -18.70 -27.43 10.00
CA LYS A 181 -19.78 -27.69 10.99
C LYS A 181 -19.32 -27.59 12.45
N ASP A 182 -18.30 -26.78 12.72
CA ASP A 182 -17.77 -26.51 14.06
C ASP A 182 -18.21 -25.12 14.53
N THR A 183 -19.45 -25.02 15.03
CA THR A 183 -20.04 -23.76 15.49
C THR A 183 -19.28 -23.18 16.68
N SER A 184 -18.82 -24.02 17.61
CA SER A 184 -18.08 -23.56 18.80
C SER A 184 -16.77 -22.86 18.42
N ARG A 185 -16.04 -23.41 17.44
CA ARG A 185 -14.82 -22.77 16.94
C ARG A 185 -15.11 -21.51 16.12
N ALA A 186 -16.24 -21.48 15.40
CA ALA A 186 -16.64 -20.28 14.68
C ALA A 186 -16.92 -19.11 15.62
N GLU A 187 -17.64 -19.38 16.72
CA GLU A 187 -17.91 -18.40 17.78
C GLU A 187 -16.62 -17.92 18.46
N GLU A 188 -15.76 -18.84 18.90
CA GLU A 188 -14.46 -18.52 19.52
C GLU A 188 -13.63 -17.62 18.59
N SER A 189 -13.55 -17.99 17.32
CA SER A 189 -12.79 -17.24 16.35
C SER A 189 -13.38 -15.85 16.14
N LEU A 190 -14.70 -15.71 16.01
CA LEU A 190 -15.34 -14.40 15.81
C LEU A 190 -15.17 -13.50 17.05
N GLU A 191 -15.29 -14.06 18.24
CA GLU A 191 -15.06 -13.33 19.50
C GLU A 191 -13.62 -12.84 19.63
N TRP A 192 -12.64 -13.67 19.21
CA TRP A 192 -11.25 -13.23 19.14
C TRP A 192 -11.10 -12.00 18.23
N HIS A 193 -11.60 -12.07 16.98
CA HIS A 193 -11.53 -10.92 16.07
C HIS A 193 -12.23 -9.69 16.67
N LYS A 194 -13.40 -9.88 17.30
CA LYS A 194 -14.17 -8.78 17.92
C LYS A 194 -13.40 -8.14 19.06
N LYS A 195 -12.69 -8.93 19.87
CA LYS A 195 -11.82 -8.44 20.94
C LYS A 195 -10.69 -7.57 20.39
N VAL A 196 -10.07 -7.97 19.27
CA VAL A 196 -8.93 -7.27 18.68
C VAL A 196 -9.33 -5.98 17.97
N PHE A 197 -10.33 -6.04 17.09
CA PHE A 197 -10.67 -4.92 16.21
C PHE A 197 -11.86 -4.09 16.69
N GLY A 198 -12.64 -4.60 17.64
CA GLY A 198 -13.81 -3.92 18.20
C GLY A 198 -14.80 -3.51 17.10
N LYS A 199 -15.07 -2.20 17.02
CA LYS A 199 -15.98 -1.62 16.02
C LYS A 199 -15.41 -1.59 14.59
N TYR A 200 -14.12 -1.87 14.42
CA TYR A 200 -13.45 -1.90 13.10
C TYR A 200 -13.37 -3.32 12.55
N LEU A 201 -14.30 -4.18 12.96
CA LEU A 201 -14.44 -5.53 12.46
C LEU A 201 -15.69 -5.64 11.61
N TYR A 202 -15.57 -6.25 10.44
CA TYR A 202 -16.70 -6.61 9.59
C TYR A 202 -16.61 -8.07 9.16
N THR A 203 -17.77 -8.69 9.00
CA THR A 203 -17.87 -10.01 8.38
C THR A 203 -18.30 -9.86 6.93
N GLU A 204 -17.56 -10.48 6.03
CA GLU A 204 -17.86 -10.45 4.61
C GLU A 204 -19.00 -11.41 4.25
N ILE A 205 -19.97 -10.93 3.48
CA ILE A 205 -21.03 -11.72 2.86
C ILE A 205 -20.90 -11.60 1.35
N THR A 206 -20.91 -12.75 0.66
CA THR A 206 -20.81 -12.86 -0.80
C THR A 206 -21.97 -13.70 -1.33
N ILE A 207 -22.38 -13.48 -2.58
CA ILE A 207 -23.52 -14.20 -3.20
C ILE A 207 -23.02 -14.98 -4.42
N HIS A 208 -22.91 -16.30 -4.25
CA HIS A 208 -22.47 -17.26 -5.27
C HIS A 208 -23.43 -18.46 -5.32
N PRO A 209 -24.61 -18.34 -5.94
CA PRO A 209 -25.58 -19.43 -6.06
C PRO A 209 -25.04 -20.66 -6.82
N GLU A 210 -24.00 -20.47 -7.63
CA GLU A 210 -23.29 -21.52 -8.35
C GLU A 210 -22.44 -22.41 -7.44
N ILE A 211 -22.13 -21.97 -6.22
CA ILE A 211 -21.33 -22.73 -5.25
C ILE A 211 -22.26 -23.51 -4.31
N LYS A 212 -22.21 -24.83 -4.42
CA LYS A 212 -22.99 -25.73 -3.57
C LYS A 212 -22.70 -25.49 -2.08
N GLY A 213 -23.74 -25.21 -1.30
CA GLY A 213 -23.66 -24.97 0.15
C GLY A 213 -23.27 -23.55 0.56
N HIS A 214 -22.93 -22.66 -0.39
CA HIS A 214 -22.51 -21.30 -0.08
C HIS A 214 -23.64 -20.46 0.54
N GLU A 215 -24.86 -20.58 0.01
CA GLU A 215 -26.01 -19.84 0.57
C GLU A 215 -26.31 -20.22 2.03
N GLU A 216 -26.18 -21.51 2.38
CA GLU A 216 -26.35 -21.99 3.75
C GLU A 216 -25.24 -21.48 4.68
N LEU A 217 -23.99 -21.47 4.19
CA LEU A 217 -22.86 -20.90 4.89
C LEU A 217 -23.05 -19.39 5.15
N MET A 218 -23.47 -18.62 4.14
CA MET A 218 -23.73 -17.18 4.28
C MET A 218 -24.88 -16.87 5.24
N LYS A 219 -25.95 -17.68 5.24
CA LYS A 219 -27.04 -17.56 6.23
C LYS A 219 -26.53 -17.81 7.64
N SER A 220 -25.73 -18.86 7.83
CA SER A 220 -25.14 -19.20 9.13
C SER A 220 -24.18 -18.11 9.62
N LEU A 221 -23.32 -17.61 8.74
CA LEU A 221 -22.36 -16.56 9.03
C LEU A 221 -23.05 -15.21 9.35
N THR A 222 -24.13 -14.89 8.64
CA THR A 222 -24.97 -13.71 8.91
C THR A 222 -25.66 -13.82 10.27
N ALA A 223 -26.23 -15.00 10.58
CA ALA A 223 -26.87 -15.25 11.87
C ALA A 223 -25.87 -15.10 13.03
N LEU A 224 -24.70 -15.73 12.92
CA LEU A 224 -23.63 -15.63 13.90
C LEU A 224 -23.14 -14.18 14.09
N SER A 225 -22.94 -13.44 12.98
CA SER A 225 -22.50 -12.04 13.03
C SER A 225 -23.55 -11.16 13.73
N LYS A 226 -24.83 -11.39 13.46
CA LYS A 226 -25.93 -10.67 14.13
C LYS A 226 -26.02 -11.01 15.62
N GLU A 227 -25.88 -12.28 15.99
CA GLU A 227 -25.90 -12.73 17.38
C GLU A 227 -24.76 -12.09 18.19
N LYS A 228 -23.56 -12.06 17.61
CA LYS A 228 -22.36 -11.50 18.25
C LYS A 228 -22.19 -10.01 18.01
N ASP A 229 -23.17 -9.31 17.43
CA ASP A 229 -23.14 -7.87 17.15
C ASP A 229 -21.85 -7.44 16.41
N VAL A 230 -21.61 -8.09 15.27
CA VAL A 230 -20.55 -7.77 14.30
C VAL A 230 -21.22 -7.37 12.98
N PRO A 231 -20.93 -6.18 12.44
CA PRO A 231 -21.55 -5.73 11.20
C PRO A 231 -21.11 -6.58 10.00
N ILE A 232 -22.04 -6.83 9.08
CA ILE A 232 -21.75 -7.50 7.82
C ILE A 232 -21.43 -6.49 6.71
N MET A 233 -20.65 -6.87 5.72
CA MET A 233 -20.41 -6.04 4.54
C MET A 233 -20.52 -6.87 3.25
N ALA A 234 -21.02 -6.25 2.18
CA ALA A 234 -21.17 -6.88 0.89
C ALA A 234 -19.83 -6.93 0.15
N ALA A 235 -19.37 -8.11 -0.25
CA ALA A 235 -18.18 -8.23 -1.09
C ALA A 235 -18.44 -9.11 -2.31
N HIS A 236 -17.45 -9.08 -3.20
CA HIS A 236 -17.29 -10.01 -4.29
C HIS A 236 -15.80 -10.12 -4.61
N ASP A 237 -15.15 -11.14 -4.04
CA ASP A 237 -13.70 -11.34 -4.16
C ASP A 237 -13.26 -11.30 -5.62
N THR A 238 -12.50 -10.27 -5.97
CA THR A 238 -12.14 -10.02 -7.38
C THR A 238 -10.71 -10.49 -7.66
N TYR A 239 -10.57 -11.41 -8.61
CA TYR A 239 -9.27 -11.95 -9.05
C TYR A 239 -8.99 -11.79 -10.54
N TYR A 240 -10.00 -11.40 -11.33
CA TYR A 240 -9.93 -11.10 -12.76
C TYR A 240 -10.99 -10.05 -13.11
N LEU A 241 -10.90 -9.43 -14.29
CA LEU A 241 -11.82 -8.35 -14.66
C LEU A 241 -13.09 -8.87 -15.32
N LYS A 242 -12.98 -9.91 -16.16
CA LYS A 242 -14.10 -10.42 -16.95
C LYS A 242 -14.34 -11.90 -16.69
N LYS A 243 -15.60 -12.34 -16.74
CA LYS A 243 -15.99 -13.73 -16.47
C LYS A 243 -15.22 -14.73 -17.33
N GLU A 244 -14.92 -14.38 -18.58
CA GLU A 244 -14.19 -15.22 -19.53
C GLU A 244 -12.73 -15.50 -19.10
N GLU A 245 -12.17 -14.67 -18.23
CA GLU A 245 -10.81 -14.79 -17.71
C GLU A 245 -10.67 -15.82 -16.58
N ALA A 246 -11.79 -16.43 -16.14
CA ALA A 246 -11.77 -17.52 -15.16
C ALA A 246 -10.85 -18.68 -15.59
N VAL A 247 -10.79 -18.99 -16.89
CA VAL A 247 -9.89 -20.02 -17.45
C VAL A 247 -8.42 -19.65 -17.23
N ALA A 248 -8.08 -18.39 -17.49
CA ALA A 248 -6.73 -17.87 -17.34
C ALA A 248 -6.31 -17.90 -15.86
N ARG A 249 -7.22 -17.56 -14.94
CA ARG A 249 -6.95 -17.66 -13.50
C ARG A 249 -6.68 -19.10 -13.09
N GLU A 250 -7.49 -20.06 -13.55
CA GLU A 250 -7.28 -21.46 -13.20
C GLU A 250 -5.95 -21.97 -13.76
N LEU A 251 -5.57 -21.60 -14.98
CA LEU A 251 -4.26 -21.93 -15.55
C LEU A 251 -3.12 -21.41 -14.67
N VAL A 252 -3.20 -20.14 -14.25
CA VAL A 252 -2.21 -19.51 -13.38
C VAL A 252 -2.13 -20.21 -12.02
N ARG A 253 -3.28 -20.61 -11.43
CA ARG A 253 -3.32 -21.42 -10.20
C ARG A 253 -2.65 -22.79 -10.39
N LYS A 254 -2.87 -23.45 -11.53
CA LYS A 254 -2.23 -24.75 -11.84
C LYS A 254 -0.71 -24.62 -12.00
N ILE A 255 -0.22 -23.54 -12.62
CA ILE A 255 1.21 -23.23 -12.68
C ILE A 255 1.81 -23.15 -11.27
N ARG A 256 1.13 -22.44 -10.35
CA ARG A 256 1.56 -22.34 -8.95
C ARG A 256 1.65 -23.69 -8.23
N THR A 257 0.70 -24.59 -8.47
CA THR A 257 0.66 -25.89 -7.79
C THR A 257 1.40 -27.00 -8.55
N GLY A 258 2.05 -26.70 -9.67
CA GLY A 258 2.65 -27.72 -10.55
C GLY A 258 1.65 -28.70 -11.18
N GLY A 259 0.37 -28.30 -11.28
CA GLY A 259 -0.71 -29.13 -11.80
C GLY A 259 -0.95 -28.96 -13.31
N ARG A 260 -1.75 -29.85 -13.89
CA ARG A 260 -2.26 -29.71 -15.27
C ARG A 260 -3.65 -29.08 -15.25
N LEU A 261 -3.90 -28.21 -16.23
CA LEU A 261 -5.25 -27.69 -16.48
C LEU A 261 -6.08 -28.80 -17.14
N ASP A 262 -7.11 -29.25 -16.44
CA ASP A 262 -8.12 -30.10 -17.03
C ASP A 262 -9.13 -29.20 -17.75
N ARG A 263 -9.16 -29.27 -19.08
CA ARG A 263 -10.08 -28.48 -19.92
C ARG A 263 -11.46 -29.14 -20.02
N GLU A 264 -11.57 -30.43 -19.70
CA GLU A 264 -12.79 -31.23 -19.84
C GLU A 264 -13.67 -31.17 -18.58
N LEU A 265 -13.08 -31.02 -17.40
CA LEU A 265 -13.80 -30.81 -16.13
C LEU A 265 -14.52 -29.45 -16.02
N GLY A 266 -14.43 -28.62 -17.06
CA GLY A 266 -14.95 -27.27 -17.07
C GLY A 266 -14.08 -26.33 -16.25
N VAL A 267 -13.91 -25.12 -16.76
CA VAL A 267 -13.44 -23.98 -15.98
C VAL A 267 -14.35 -23.89 -14.75
N SER A 268 -13.75 -23.67 -13.57
CA SER A 268 -14.54 -23.46 -12.35
C SER A 268 -15.69 -22.51 -12.65
N GLN A 269 -16.93 -22.96 -12.44
CA GLN A 269 -18.12 -22.16 -12.73
C GLN A 269 -18.27 -20.96 -11.78
N THR A 270 -17.41 -20.86 -10.76
CA THR A 270 -17.43 -19.78 -9.78
C THR A 270 -16.89 -18.49 -10.37
N ASP A 271 -17.74 -17.47 -10.36
CA ASP A 271 -17.40 -16.15 -10.87
C ASP A 271 -16.73 -15.32 -9.78
N PHE A 272 -15.52 -14.85 -10.05
CA PHE A 272 -14.72 -13.96 -9.21
C PHE A 272 -14.20 -12.80 -10.05
N SER A 273 -14.99 -12.39 -11.05
CA SER A 273 -14.72 -11.22 -11.88
C SER A 273 -15.07 -9.93 -11.15
N PHE A 274 -14.53 -8.82 -11.64
CA PHE A 274 -14.93 -7.50 -11.20
C PHE A 274 -16.41 -7.27 -11.56
N ILE A 275 -17.28 -7.10 -10.55
CA ILE A 275 -18.69 -6.78 -10.77
C ILE A 275 -18.96 -5.27 -10.73
N SER A 276 -19.98 -4.85 -11.48
CA SER A 276 -20.48 -3.47 -11.50
C SER A 276 -21.23 -3.12 -10.22
N GLN A 277 -21.32 -1.83 -9.89
CA GLN A 277 -22.18 -1.33 -8.81
C GLN A 277 -23.63 -1.78 -8.98
N LYS A 278 -24.14 -1.76 -10.21
CA LYS A 278 -25.49 -2.23 -10.52
C LYS A 278 -25.67 -3.71 -10.16
N THR A 279 -24.74 -4.56 -10.58
CA THR A 279 -24.74 -6.00 -10.27
C THR A 279 -24.70 -6.22 -8.76
N ALA A 280 -23.84 -5.51 -8.04
CA ALA A 280 -23.75 -5.63 -6.59
C ALA A 280 -25.07 -5.22 -5.90
N LEU A 281 -25.68 -4.11 -6.31
CA LEU A 281 -26.97 -3.67 -5.76
C LEU A 281 -28.09 -4.68 -6.04
N ASP A 282 -28.11 -5.29 -7.23
CA ASP A 282 -29.09 -6.32 -7.58
C ASP A 282 -28.90 -7.60 -6.75
N LEU A 283 -27.64 -8.03 -6.53
CA LEU A 283 -27.30 -9.19 -5.70
C LEU A 283 -27.70 -8.97 -4.24
N PHE A 284 -27.37 -7.81 -3.67
CA PHE A 284 -27.58 -7.50 -2.25
C PHE A 284 -28.89 -6.75 -1.97
N LYS A 285 -29.88 -6.82 -2.88
CA LYS A 285 -31.18 -6.15 -2.73
C LYS A 285 -31.90 -6.46 -1.41
N ASP A 286 -31.70 -7.68 -0.88
CA ASP A 286 -32.32 -8.18 0.34
C ASP A 286 -31.48 -7.90 1.60
N LEU A 287 -30.26 -7.37 1.44
CA LEU A 287 -29.31 -6.99 2.51
C LEU A 287 -28.68 -5.61 2.24
N PRO A 288 -29.48 -4.53 2.15
CA PRO A 288 -28.99 -3.19 1.83
C PRO A 288 -27.96 -2.66 2.84
N GLU A 289 -28.03 -3.09 4.11
CA GLU A 289 -27.09 -2.73 5.16
C GLU A 289 -25.66 -3.21 4.85
N ALA A 290 -25.51 -4.32 4.13
CA ALA A 290 -24.21 -4.86 3.73
C ALA A 290 -23.52 -3.92 2.73
N ILE A 291 -24.29 -3.33 1.80
CA ILE A 291 -23.81 -2.30 0.86
C ILE A 291 -23.49 -1.01 1.60
N GLU A 292 -24.36 -0.55 2.50
CA GLU A 292 -24.12 0.67 3.28
C GLU A 292 -22.84 0.60 4.12
N ASN A 293 -22.55 -0.57 4.69
CA ASN A 293 -21.32 -0.78 5.44
C ASN A 293 -20.06 -0.67 4.58
N THR A 294 -20.11 -1.00 3.28
CA THR A 294 -18.96 -0.77 2.38
C THR A 294 -18.59 0.72 2.32
N GLN A 295 -19.60 1.61 2.22
CA GLN A 295 -19.36 3.05 2.21
C GLN A 295 -18.85 3.57 3.57
N ARG A 296 -19.32 2.99 4.69
CA ARG A 296 -18.80 3.33 6.02
C ARG A 296 -17.31 3.00 6.14
N ILE A 297 -16.91 1.83 5.66
CA ILE A 297 -15.48 1.42 5.62
C ILE A 297 -14.68 2.41 4.77
N VAL A 298 -15.20 2.77 3.58
CA VAL A 298 -14.56 3.78 2.72
C VAL A 298 -14.39 5.11 3.44
N ASP A 299 -15.40 5.59 4.16
CA ASP A 299 -15.36 6.87 4.87
C ASP A 299 -14.37 6.85 6.05
N GLU A 300 -14.18 5.68 6.67
CA GLU A 300 -13.25 5.45 7.77
C GLU A 300 -11.77 5.39 7.34
N CYS A 301 -11.49 5.02 6.09
CA CYS A 301 -10.14 4.98 5.55
C CYS A 301 -9.69 6.38 5.09
N THR A 302 -8.79 7.02 5.83
CA THR A 302 -8.29 8.38 5.60
C THR A 302 -6.77 8.43 5.36
N LEU A 303 -6.15 7.31 5.00
CA LEU A 303 -4.71 7.24 4.74
C LEU A 303 -4.31 8.21 3.61
N GLU A 304 -3.34 9.06 3.91
CA GLU A 304 -2.60 9.84 2.92
C GLU A 304 -1.13 9.46 2.99
N ILE A 305 -0.50 9.24 1.83
CA ILE A 305 0.90 8.85 1.72
C ILE A 305 1.63 10.01 1.04
N GLU A 306 2.54 10.63 1.78
CA GLU A 306 3.44 11.63 1.21
C GLU A 306 4.48 10.95 0.31
N LEU A 307 4.51 11.37 -0.95
CA LEU A 307 5.41 10.85 -1.97
C LEU A 307 6.30 11.97 -2.49
N GLY A 308 7.54 11.63 -2.84
CA GLY A 308 8.49 12.59 -3.42
C GLY A 308 9.41 13.28 -2.41
N ASN A 309 9.23 13.02 -1.11
CA ASN A 309 10.21 13.41 -0.09
C ASN A 309 11.37 12.42 -0.08
N TRP A 310 12.59 12.96 -0.08
CA TRP A 310 13.82 12.17 0.02
C TRP A 310 14.19 11.98 1.48
N VAL A 311 14.52 10.75 1.85
CA VAL A 311 14.97 10.40 3.19
C VAL A 311 16.39 9.85 3.05
N PHE A 312 17.39 10.62 3.48
CA PHE A 312 18.77 10.18 3.50
C PHE A 312 19.11 9.53 4.84
N PRO A 313 20.02 8.54 4.87
CA PRO A 313 20.54 8.00 6.13
C PRO A 313 21.18 9.10 6.98
N ASP A 314 21.05 8.98 8.30
CA ASP A 314 21.74 9.86 9.24
C ASP A 314 23.23 9.52 9.25
N PHE A 315 24.06 10.37 8.62
CA PHE A 315 25.51 10.22 8.64
C PHE A 315 26.06 10.79 9.95
N PRO A 316 26.81 10.01 10.76
CA PRO A 316 27.30 10.46 12.05
C PRO A 316 28.31 11.59 11.88
N ILE A 317 28.05 12.72 12.53
CA ILE A 317 28.93 13.90 12.53
C ILE A 317 29.21 14.38 13.97
N PRO A 318 30.31 15.12 14.20
CA PRO A 318 30.56 15.75 15.49
C PRO A 318 29.41 16.66 15.93
N LYS A 319 29.12 16.72 17.25
CA LYS A 319 27.98 17.47 17.82
C LYS A 319 27.95 18.96 17.45
N ASP A 320 29.11 19.57 17.26
CA ASP A 320 29.25 21.00 16.93
C ASP A 320 29.44 21.26 15.42
N SER A 321 29.11 20.27 14.58
CA SER A 321 29.26 20.33 13.13
C SER A 321 27.93 20.17 12.39
N THR A 322 28.00 20.28 11.07
CA THR A 322 26.87 20.12 10.13
C THR A 322 27.35 19.29 8.95
N HIS A 323 26.47 18.55 8.27
CA HIS A 323 26.86 17.77 7.09
C HIS A 323 27.58 18.61 6.02
N ASP A 324 27.16 19.86 5.80
CA ASP A 324 27.81 20.75 4.83
C ASP A 324 29.26 21.11 5.22
N LYS A 325 29.50 21.36 6.51
CA LYS A 325 30.85 21.61 7.06
C LYS A 325 31.74 20.39 6.93
N GLU A 326 31.23 19.21 7.26
CA GLU A 326 31.99 17.96 7.12
C GLU A 326 32.30 17.65 5.65
N LEU A 327 31.35 17.88 4.75
CA LEU A 327 31.56 17.69 3.32
C LEU A 327 32.61 18.65 2.76
N ARG A 328 32.56 19.93 3.16
CA ARG A 328 33.60 20.91 2.81
C ARG A 328 34.96 20.48 3.34
N GLY A 329 35.05 20.08 4.60
CA GLY A 329 36.29 19.59 5.20
C GLY A 329 36.86 18.36 4.47
N LEU A 330 35.99 17.44 4.04
CA LEU A 330 36.40 16.28 3.23
C LEU A 330 36.90 16.70 1.85
N THR A 331 36.22 17.65 1.20
CA THR A 331 36.60 18.20 -0.10
C THR A 331 37.99 18.86 -0.05
N GLU A 332 38.24 19.68 0.97
CA GLU A 332 39.54 20.34 1.18
C GLU A 332 40.67 19.35 1.47
N LYS A 333 40.39 18.28 2.24
CA LYS A 333 41.34 17.17 2.44
C LYS A 333 41.65 16.48 1.12
N GLY A 334 40.61 16.21 0.31
CA GLY A 334 40.72 15.63 -1.02
C GLY A 334 41.61 16.43 -1.96
N LEU A 335 41.45 17.76 -1.97
CA LEU A 335 42.26 18.68 -2.77
C LEU A 335 43.75 18.52 -2.46
N LYS A 336 44.10 18.46 -1.17
CA LYS A 336 45.49 18.23 -0.71
C LYS A 336 45.99 16.83 -1.07
N MET A 337 45.19 15.80 -0.85
CA MET A 337 45.57 14.40 -1.12
C MET A 337 45.85 14.16 -2.61
N ARG A 338 45.05 14.77 -3.49
CA ARG A 338 45.21 14.67 -4.95
C ARG A 338 46.27 15.64 -5.52
N LYS A 339 46.90 16.46 -4.67
CA LYS A 339 47.93 17.45 -5.04
C LYS A 339 47.47 18.41 -6.14
N MET A 340 46.18 18.77 -6.16
CA MET A 340 45.67 19.76 -7.10
C MET A 340 46.07 21.16 -6.65
N GLU A 341 46.50 21.99 -7.60
CA GLU A 341 46.83 23.39 -7.32
C GLU A 341 45.54 24.15 -6.98
N LYS A 342 45.58 24.94 -5.90
CA LYS A 342 44.44 25.74 -5.47
C LYS A 342 44.36 27.03 -6.28
N THR A 343 43.99 26.90 -7.56
CA THR A 343 43.76 28.04 -8.45
C THR A 343 42.40 28.66 -8.15
N LYS A 344 42.23 29.92 -8.56
CA LYS A 344 40.95 30.63 -8.42
C LYS A 344 39.78 29.88 -9.08
N GLU A 345 40.01 29.28 -10.24
CA GLU A 345 39.01 28.47 -10.96
C GLU A 345 38.56 27.25 -10.16
N ILE A 346 39.49 26.54 -9.52
CA ILE A 346 39.20 25.36 -8.69
C ILE A 346 38.46 25.76 -7.42
N GLU A 347 38.86 26.85 -6.77
CA GLU A 347 38.16 27.37 -5.58
C GLU A 347 36.72 27.77 -5.91
N GLU A 348 36.54 28.56 -6.97
CA GLU A 348 35.20 28.99 -7.42
C GLU A 348 34.32 27.79 -7.78
N ARG A 349 34.88 26.77 -8.43
CA ARG A 349 34.14 25.54 -8.74
C ARG A 349 33.73 24.77 -7.48
N ILE A 350 34.65 24.59 -6.51
CA ILE A 350 34.33 23.91 -5.25
C ILE A 350 33.23 24.65 -4.50
N ASP A 351 33.34 25.97 -4.37
CA ASP A 351 32.37 26.77 -3.61
C ASP A 351 30.99 26.78 -4.26
N TYR A 352 30.93 26.85 -5.59
CA TYR A 352 29.68 26.73 -6.32
C TYR A 352 29.03 25.35 -6.12
N GLU A 353 29.77 24.26 -6.33
CA GLU A 353 29.22 22.91 -6.17
C GLU A 353 28.74 22.64 -4.74
N LEU A 354 29.55 23.01 -3.73
CA LEU A 354 29.16 22.86 -2.32
C LEU A 354 27.94 23.71 -1.97
N GLY A 355 27.82 24.92 -2.52
CA GLY A 355 26.64 25.77 -2.35
C GLY A 355 25.37 25.10 -2.88
N VAL A 356 25.42 24.58 -4.11
CA VAL A 356 24.28 23.87 -4.72
C VAL A 356 23.91 22.60 -3.93
N ILE A 357 24.91 21.85 -3.44
CA ILE A 357 24.67 20.64 -2.64
C ILE A 357 24.00 20.98 -1.30
N ALA A 358 24.46 22.06 -0.63
CA ALA A 358 23.91 22.53 0.63
C ALA A 358 22.47 23.04 0.48
N ASP A 359 22.21 23.87 -0.55
CA ASP A 359 20.88 24.41 -0.83
C ASP A 359 19.83 23.31 -1.09
N LYS A 360 20.27 22.18 -1.63
CA LYS A 360 19.42 21.00 -1.89
C LYS A 360 19.36 20.03 -0.71
N GLY A 361 20.16 20.22 0.34
CA GLY A 361 20.24 19.32 1.50
C GLY A 361 20.87 17.95 1.18
N TYR A 362 21.74 17.87 0.17
CA TYR A 362 22.32 16.60 -0.29
C TYR A 362 23.67 16.26 0.36
N ALA A 363 24.20 17.09 1.26
CA ALA A 363 25.46 16.78 1.93
C ALA A 363 25.49 15.42 2.66
N PRO A 364 24.44 14.97 3.39
CA PRO A 364 24.42 13.64 3.99
C PRO A 364 24.61 12.52 2.96
N TYR A 365 24.00 12.68 1.78
CA TYR A 365 24.11 11.70 0.70
C TYR A 365 25.55 11.57 0.18
N PHE A 366 26.24 12.69 -0.06
CA PHE A 366 27.64 12.68 -0.48
C PHE A 366 28.56 12.06 0.57
N LEU A 367 28.33 12.37 1.85
CA LEU A 367 29.12 11.82 2.95
C LEU A 367 28.98 10.30 3.07
N VAL A 368 27.74 9.78 2.99
CA VAL A 368 27.47 8.33 3.00
C VAL A 368 28.16 7.64 1.84
N VAL A 369 28.01 8.16 0.61
CA VAL A 369 28.60 7.55 -0.58
C VAL A 369 30.13 7.60 -0.54
N ALA A 370 30.71 8.72 -0.12
CA ALA A 370 32.16 8.85 0.05
C ALA A 370 32.71 7.88 1.08
N ASP A 371 31.99 7.65 2.19
CA ASP A 371 32.35 6.70 3.23
C ASP A 371 32.34 5.25 2.73
N LEU A 372 31.29 4.85 2.03
CA LEU A 372 31.18 3.52 1.42
C LEU A 372 32.32 3.26 0.42
N LEU A 373 32.63 4.23 -0.44
CA LEU A 373 33.71 4.10 -1.42
C LEU A 373 35.10 4.17 -0.79
N ARG A 374 35.28 4.92 0.30
CA ARG A 374 36.51 4.88 1.11
C ARG A 374 36.71 3.49 1.69
N HIS A 375 35.68 2.93 2.33
CA HIS A 375 35.73 1.59 2.91
C HIS A 375 36.04 0.53 1.84
N ALA A 376 35.42 0.61 0.67
CA ALA A 376 35.71 -0.29 -0.44
C ALA A 376 37.20 -0.25 -0.83
N ARG A 377 37.78 0.94 -0.99
CA ARG A 377 39.23 1.09 -1.28
C ARG A 377 40.13 0.54 -0.18
N GLU A 378 39.81 0.83 1.08
CA GLU A 378 40.58 0.35 2.24
C GLU A 378 40.57 -1.18 2.37
N ASN A 379 39.51 -1.82 1.88
CA ASN A 379 39.33 -3.27 1.91
C ASN A 379 39.61 -3.97 0.57
N ASN A 380 40.25 -3.27 -0.38
CA ASN A 380 40.58 -3.80 -1.71
C ASN A 380 39.36 -4.31 -2.51
N ILE A 381 38.18 -3.74 -2.29
CA ILE A 381 36.99 -3.97 -3.10
C ILE A 381 37.07 -3.04 -4.31
N PHE A 382 37.11 -3.62 -5.52
CA PHE A 382 37.18 -2.83 -6.74
C PHE A 382 35.88 -2.06 -6.96
N THR A 383 36.04 -0.79 -7.34
CA THR A 383 34.92 0.12 -7.60
C THR A 383 35.12 0.78 -8.96
N ASN A 384 34.03 1.08 -9.67
CA ASN A 384 34.07 1.83 -10.92
C ASN A 384 33.14 3.06 -10.85
N THR A 385 33.50 4.11 -11.59
CA THR A 385 32.69 5.33 -11.69
C THR A 385 31.78 5.24 -12.90
N ARG A 386 30.49 5.54 -12.73
CA ARG A 386 29.50 5.60 -13.82
C ARG A 386 28.66 6.87 -13.73
N GLY A 387 28.12 7.25 -14.89
CA GLY A 387 27.06 8.25 -14.98
C GLY A 387 27.54 9.67 -14.76
N SER A 388 26.59 10.56 -14.47
CA SER A 388 26.85 11.99 -14.40
C SER A 388 27.68 12.42 -13.21
N ALA A 389 27.81 11.59 -12.15
CA ALA A 389 28.60 11.92 -10.96
C ALA A 389 30.06 12.30 -11.27
N ALA A 390 30.62 11.82 -12.39
CA ALA A 390 31.95 12.19 -12.87
C ALA A 390 32.12 13.69 -13.20
N GLY A 391 31.03 14.44 -13.38
CA GLY A 391 31.04 15.88 -13.64
C GLY A 391 31.23 16.76 -12.40
N SER A 392 31.23 16.20 -11.19
CA SER A 392 31.39 16.95 -9.94
C SER A 392 32.83 16.90 -9.42
N LEU A 393 33.41 18.08 -9.21
CA LEU A 393 34.70 18.24 -8.58
C LEU A 393 34.64 17.84 -7.10
N VAL A 394 33.55 18.15 -6.40
CA VAL A 394 33.32 17.69 -5.03
C VAL A 394 33.32 16.16 -4.97
N SER A 395 32.60 15.48 -5.88
CA SER A 395 32.62 14.01 -5.96
C SER A 395 34.03 13.46 -6.20
N TYR A 396 34.80 14.07 -7.10
CA TYR A 396 36.18 13.66 -7.35
C TYR A 396 37.06 13.82 -6.11
N LEU A 397 37.00 14.99 -5.45
CA LEU A 397 37.84 15.31 -4.29
C LEU A 397 37.46 14.47 -3.06
N CYS A 398 36.18 14.21 -2.82
CA CYS A 398 35.71 13.31 -1.76
C CYS A 398 36.03 11.83 -2.04
N GLY A 399 36.57 11.51 -3.22
CA GLY A 399 36.86 10.13 -3.61
C GLY A 399 35.61 9.33 -3.96
N ILE A 400 34.53 10.00 -4.36
CA ILE A 400 33.35 9.36 -4.92
C ILE A 400 33.63 8.93 -6.37
N THR A 401 34.33 9.77 -7.13
CA THR A 401 34.74 9.45 -8.50
C THR A 401 36.26 9.42 -8.64
N THR A 402 36.72 8.73 -9.68
CA THR A 402 38.15 8.63 -10.02
C THR A 402 38.57 9.53 -11.18
N ILE A 403 37.61 10.22 -11.82
CA ILE A 403 37.79 11.05 -13.01
C ILE A 403 37.85 12.53 -12.60
N ASP A 404 38.90 13.24 -13.03
CA ASP A 404 39.04 14.68 -12.82
C ASP A 404 38.14 15.47 -13.79
N PRO A 405 37.07 16.13 -13.32
CA PRO A 405 36.13 16.84 -14.19
C PRO A 405 36.74 18.11 -14.81
N ILE A 406 37.76 18.72 -14.20
CA ILE A 406 38.39 19.92 -14.74
C ILE A 406 39.24 19.54 -15.95
N PHE A 407 40.06 18.49 -15.81
CA PHE A 407 40.89 17.99 -16.91
C PHE A 407 40.05 17.58 -18.13
N TYR A 408 38.96 16.85 -17.91
CA TYR A 408 38.07 16.37 -18.98
C TYR A 408 36.95 17.35 -19.37
N ARG A 409 36.92 18.55 -18.76
CA ARG A 409 35.90 19.60 -19.01
C ARG A 409 34.46 19.10 -18.85
N LEU A 410 34.23 18.32 -17.80
CA LEU A 410 32.92 17.76 -17.48
C LEU A 410 32.07 18.79 -16.72
N PRO A 411 30.84 19.09 -17.18
CA PRO A 411 29.96 20.07 -16.56
C PRO A 411 29.29 19.51 -15.30
N PHE A 412 29.26 20.30 -14.23
CA PHE A 412 28.60 19.93 -12.97
C PHE A 412 27.08 19.89 -13.13
N GLU A 413 26.51 20.79 -13.92
CA GLU A 413 25.07 20.94 -14.13
C GLU A 413 24.46 19.71 -14.80
N ARG A 414 25.29 18.90 -15.49
CA ARG A 414 24.84 17.63 -16.06
C ARG A 414 24.56 16.59 -14.99
N PHE A 415 25.22 16.71 -13.84
CA PHE A 415 25.04 15.90 -12.64
C PHE A 415 23.97 16.49 -11.72
N LEU A 416 24.19 17.74 -11.28
CA LEU A 416 23.31 18.42 -10.36
C LEU A 416 22.98 19.80 -10.90
N ASN A 417 21.79 19.93 -11.49
CA ASN A 417 21.27 21.20 -11.96
C ASN A 417 20.52 21.91 -10.82
N PRO A 418 20.88 23.15 -10.44
CA PRO A 418 20.17 23.92 -9.42
C PRO A 418 18.65 24.06 -9.66
N GLU A 419 18.23 24.14 -10.93
CA GLU A 419 16.83 24.33 -11.32
C GLU A 419 16.01 23.02 -11.30
N ARG A 420 16.68 21.86 -11.22
CA ARG A 420 16.00 20.55 -11.24
C ARG A 420 15.57 20.15 -9.83
N PRO A 421 14.33 19.66 -9.64
CA PRO A 421 13.83 19.24 -8.32
C PRO A 421 14.26 17.82 -7.91
N SER A 422 14.78 17.02 -8.84
CA SER A 422 15.20 15.64 -8.55
C SER A 422 16.63 15.59 -7.99
N PRO A 423 16.92 14.67 -7.06
CA PRO A 423 18.27 14.47 -6.55
C PRO A 423 19.22 13.95 -7.63
N PRO A 424 20.53 14.13 -7.43
CA PRO A 424 21.53 13.49 -8.25
C PRO A 424 21.53 11.99 -7.97
N ASP A 425 21.83 11.20 -9.00
CA ASP A 425 22.08 9.78 -8.85
C ASP A 425 23.59 9.51 -8.87
N ILE A 426 24.10 8.90 -7.80
CA ILE A 426 25.48 8.44 -7.68
C ILE A 426 25.46 6.92 -7.61
N ASP A 427 25.55 6.31 -8.80
CA ASP A 427 25.70 4.87 -8.97
C ASP A 427 27.08 4.41 -8.51
N MET A 428 27.11 3.41 -7.62
CA MET A 428 28.33 2.73 -7.19
C MET A 428 28.43 1.34 -7.83
N ASP A 429 29.30 1.19 -8.82
CA ASP A 429 29.63 -0.13 -9.37
C ASP A 429 30.70 -0.78 -8.47
N LEU A 430 30.36 -1.91 -7.83
CA LEU A 430 31.23 -2.69 -6.94
C LEU A 430 31.44 -4.10 -7.52
N ALA A 431 32.64 -4.67 -7.32
CA ALA A 431 33.02 -6.02 -7.80
C ALA A 431 32.51 -7.18 -6.94
#